data_AF-A0A4Q1UFX8-F1
#
_entry.id   AF-A0A4Q1UFX8-F1
#
_cell.length_a   1.000
_cell.length_b   1.000
_cell.length_c   1.000
_cell.angle_alpha   90.00
_cell.angle_beta   90.00
_cell.angle_gamma   90.00
#
_symmetry.space_group_name_H-M   'P 1'
#
loop_
_entity.id
_entity.type
_entity.pdbx_description
1 polymer ?
#
loop_
_entity_poly.entity_id
_entity_poly.type
_entity_poly.pdbx_seq_one_letter_code
_entity_poly.pdbx_strand_id
1 'polypeptide(L)'
;MVRSFSRKAFPTELTARDWLSYSEQTLLAVTAGAVFHDDAGELSALRARLAYFPRDIWLYKLAAQWGRIAEERAYVGRAGDVGDELGSRVIATRMVGNIMRLAMLIERRYAPYPKWFGTAFSRLACASDLAPLLEQVLAARTWRERESALVEACRFVAELQISRGIPGAIAPVIGSLKDRPYRFVDSVKIFDAIRAAIKDEDLRLLPEFGGADQFLNSNFVLAVPTYASAATGALLDTTSRKPAG
;
A
#
# COMPACT_ATOMS: atom_id res chain seq x y z
N MET A 1 -33.34 3.43 -20.84
CA MET A 1 -33.10 2.13 -20.16
C MET A 1 -31.60 1.95 -20.01
N VAL A 2 -31.04 2.38 -18.87
CA VAL A 2 -29.58 2.49 -18.64
C VAL A 2 -29.00 1.09 -18.38
N ARG A 3 -28.18 0.60 -19.31
CA ARG A 3 -27.42 -0.65 -19.13
C ARG A 3 -26.16 -0.36 -18.30
N SER A 4 -26.31 -0.48 -16.98
CA SER A 4 -25.34 -1.04 -16.01
C SER A 4 -23.85 -0.87 -16.37
N PHE A 5 -23.28 0.29 -16.08
CA PHE A 5 -21.82 0.45 -15.94
C PHE A 5 -21.39 -0.20 -14.62
N SER A 6 -21.26 -1.54 -14.62
CA SER A 6 -20.96 -2.40 -13.46
C SER A 6 -21.99 -2.29 -12.32
N ARG A 7 -22.51 -3.43 -11.82
CA ARG A 7 -23.47 -3.53 -10.69
C ARG A 7 -22.92 -3.03 -9.33
N LYS A 8 -21.93 -2.15 -9.30
CA LYS A 8 -21.26 -1.66 -8.09
C LYS A 8 -21.91 -0.33 -7.69
N ALA A 9 -22.89 -0.39 -6.79
CA ALA A 9 -23.43 0.80 -6.15
C ALA A 9 -22.43 1.31 -5.11
N PHE A 10 -22.05 2.58 -5.22
CA PHE A 10 -21.32 3.31 -4.16
C PHE A 10 -22.31 4.20 -3.42
N PRO A 11 -22.32 4.21 -2.08
CA PRO A 11 -23.18 5.11 -1.31
C PRO A 11 -22.81 6.58 -1.57
N THR A 12 -23.73 7.51 -1.33
CA THR A 12 -23.51 8.96 -1.57
C THR A 12 -22.44 9.55 -0.66
N GLU A 13 -22.34 9.05 0.56
CA GLU A 13 -21.25 9.36 1.47
C GLU A 13 -20.50 8.08 1.81
N LEU A 14 -19.17 8.12 1.66
CA LEU A 14 -18.30 6.99 1.95
C LEU A 14 -17.70 7.15 3.34
N THR A 15 -17.94 6.15 4.17
CA THR A 15 -17.30 6.04 5.48
C THR A 15 -15.85 5.58 5.32
N ALA A 16 -15.06 5.71 6.40
CA ALA A 16 -13.73 5.11 6.47
C ALA A 16 -13.75 3.60 6.17
N ARG A 17 -14.75 2.90 6.70
CA ARG A 17 -14.96 1.47 6.46
C ARG A 17 -15.15 1.16 4.98
N ASP A 18 -15.92 1.98 4.26
CA ASP A 18 -16.14 1.78 2.83
C ASP A 18 -14.84 1.98 2.04
N TRP A 19 -14.11 3.05 2.33
CA TRP A 19 -12.82 3.34 1.69
C TRP A 19 -11.79 2.24 1.90
N LEU A 20 -11.72 1.66 3.10
CA LEU A 20 -10.80 0.56 3.40
C LEU A 20 -11.28 -0.78 2.81
N SER A 21 -12.57 -0.92 2.52
CA SER A 21 -13.16 -2.14 1.96
C SER A 21 -13.06 -2.23 0.44
N TYR A 22 -13.12 -1.09 -0.26
CA TYR A 22 -13.00 -1.09 -1.71
C TYR A 22 -11.55 -1.27 -2.15
N SER A 23 -11.32 -2.26 -3.01
CA SER A 23 -10.02 -2.47 -3.64
C SER A 23 -9.66 -1.32 -4.58
N GLU A 24 -8.38 -0.94 -4.61
CA GLU A 24 -7.87 0.09 -5.52
C GLU A 24 -8.18 -0.23 -7.00
N GLN A 25 -8.14 -1.50 -7.41
CA GLN A 25 -8.55 -1.91 -8.75
C GLN A 25 -10.02 -1.61 -9.06
N THR A 26 -10.90 -1.65 -8.06
CA THR A 26 -12.32 -1.29 -8.21
C THR A 26 -12.47 0.22 -8.32
N LEU A 27 -11.77 0.99 -7.48
CA LEU A 27 -11.77 2.46 -7.54
C LEU A 27 -11.20 2.95 -8.87
N LEU A 28 -10.11 2.35 -9.35
CA LEU A 28 -9.49 2.65 -10.63
C LEU A 28 -10.42 2.34 -11.81
N ALA A 29 -11.15 1.22 -11.77
CA ALA A 29 -12.08 0.86 -12.84
C ALA A 29 -13.23 1.86 -13.02
N VAL A 30 -13.61 2.58 -11.94
CA VAL A 30 -14.66 3.62 -11.99
C VAL A 30 -14.08 4.96 -12.44
N THR A 31 -12.89 5.30 -11.95
CA THR A 31 -12.26 6.61 -12.14
C THR A 31 -11.48 6.76 -13.45
N ALA A 32 -11.03 5.66 -14.04
CA ALA A 32 -10.27 5.65 -15.28
C ALA A 32 -11.14 5.29 -16.51
N GLY A 33 -10.61 5.59 -17.70
CA GLY A 33 -11.23 5.27 -18.99
C GLY A 33 -12.07 6.40 -19.58
N ALA A 34 -12.28 6.35 -20.89
CA ALA A 34 -13.07 7.35 -21.60
C ALA A 34 -14.56 7.29 -21.20
N VAL A 35 -15.19 8.45 -21.07
CA VAL A 35 -16.65 8.58 -20.93
C VAL A 35 -17.23 8.76 -22.33
N PHE A 36 -18.09 7.84 -22.75
CA PHE A 36 -18.76 7.94 -24.05
C PHE A 36 -20.14 8.60 -23.95
N HIS A 37 -20.84 8.42 -22.82
CA HIS A 37 -22.14 9.02 -22.52
C HIS A 37 -22.26 9.28 -21.02
N ASP A 38 -22.69 10.49 -20.63
CA ASP A 38 -22.96 10.89 -19.25
C ASP A 38 -23.87 12.15 -19.21
N ASP A 39 -25.00 12.10 -19.92
CA ASP A 39 -25.86 13.29 -20.13
C ASP A 39 -26.43 13.85 -18.81
N ALA A 40 -26.60 13.00 -17.80
CA ALA A 40 -27.07 13.38 -16.47
C ALA A 40 -25.94 13.80 -15.50
N GLY A 41 -24.67 13.66 -15.89
CA GLY A 41 -23.50 14.01 -15.07
C GLY A 41 -23.24 13.10 -13.86
N GLU A 42 -24.00 12.00 -13.71
CA GLU A 42 -23.92 11.09 -12.56
C GLU A 42 -22.54 10.39 -12.49
N LEU A 43 -22.02 9.96 -13.64
CA LEU A 43 -20.71 9.31 -13.68
C LEU A 43 -19.60 10.31 -13.38
N SER A 44 -19.67 11.52 -13.93
CA SER A 44 -18.71 12.59 -13.66
C SER A 44 -18.68 12.98 -12.18
N ALA A 45 -19.85 13.12 -11.54
CA ALA A 45 -19.96 13.39 -10.11
C ALA A 45 -19.37 12.24 -9.25
N LEU A 46 -19.65 10.99 -9.62
CA LEU A 46 -19.06 9.82 -8.96
C LEU A 46 -17.54 9.78 -9.10
N ARG A 47 -17.01 10.04 -10.30
CA ARG A 47 -15.56 10.08 -10.55
C ARG A 47 -14.86 11.18 -9.77
N ALA A 48 -15.48 12.35 -9.66
CA ALA A 48 -14.93 13.44 -8.85
C ALA A 48 -14.83 13.04 -7.37
N ARG A 49 -15.86 12.38 -6.84
CA ARG A 49 -15.88 11.88 -5.45
C ARG A 49 -14.89 10.76 -5.19
N LEU A 50 -14.68 9.89 -6.18
CA LEU A 50 -13.76 8.76 -6.10
C LEU A 50 -12.36 9.11 -6.63
N ALA A 51 -12.09 10.36 -6.99
CA ALA A 51 -10.87 10.74 -7.72
C ALA A 51 -9.60 10.28 -7.01
N TYR A 52 -9.56 10.40 -5.68
CA TYR A 52 -8.55 9.79 -4.83
C TYR A 52 -9.03 9.63 -3.38
N PHE A 53 -8.22 8.95 -2.55
CA PHE A 53 -8.50 8.79 -1.12
C PHE A 53 -8.60 10.13 -0.37
N PRO A 54 -9.53 10.25 0.60
CA PRO A 54 -9.50 11.30 1.61
C PRO A 54 -8.18 11.28 2.38
N ARG A 55 -7.75 12.43 2.90
CA ARG A 55 -6.44 12.62 3.53
C ARG A 55 -6.10 11.53 4.54
N ASP A 56 -6.98 11.27 5.50
CA ASP A 56 -6.67 10.41 6.64
C ASP A 56 -6.71 8.93 6.26
N ILE A 57 -7.55 8.55 5.29
CA ILE A 57 -7.52 7.23 4.66
C ILE A 57 -6.19 7.01 3.93
N TRP A 58 -5.73 8.02 3.18
CA TRP A 58 -4.46 7.96 2.47
C TRP A 58 -3.27 7.82 3.42
N LEU A 59 -3.24 8.59 4.51
CA LEU A 59 -2.19 8.48 5.53
C LEU A 59 -2.24 7.14 6.26
N TYR A 60 -3.44 6.62 6.58
CA TYR A 60 -3.59 5.29 7.16
C TYR A 60 -3.04 4.21 6.22
N LYS A 61 -3.37 4.24 4.93
CA LYS A 61 -2.84 3.30 3.93
C LYS A 61 -1.32 3.42 3.77
N LEU A 62 -0.76 4.64 3.77
CA LEU A 62 0.69 4.87 3.75
C LEU A 62 1.37 4.28 4.97
N ALA A 63 0.85 4.55 6.17
CA ALA A 63 1.36 3.98 7.41
C ALA A 63 1.31 2.45 7.33
N ALA A 64 0.14 1.85 7.10
CA ALA A 64 0.00 0.40 7.00
C ALA A 64 0.99 -0.22 5.99
N GLN A 65 1.26 0.46 4.87
CA GLN A 65 2.22 -0.01 3.89
C GLN A 65 3.67 -0.01 4.41
N TRP A 66 4.07 0.96 5.23
CA TRP A 66 5.33 0.93 5.97
C TRP A 66 5.35 -0.14 7.07
N GLY A 67 4.23 -0.37 7.75
CA GLY A 67 4.06 -1.47 8.71
C GLY A 67 4.38 -2.82 8.07
N ARG A 68 3.86 -3.08 6.87
CA ARG A 68 4.16 -4.30 6.10
C ARG A 68 5.63 -4.44 5.72
N ILE A 69 6.33 -3.34 5.46
CA ILE A 69 7.79 -3.37 5.24
C ILE A 69 8.50 -3.65 6.56
N ALA A 70 8.03 -3.07 7.65
CA ALA A 70 8.59 -3.27 8.98
C ALA A 70 8.47 -4.73 9.43
N GLU A 71 7.34 -5.40 9.19
CA GLU A 71 7.12 -6.82 9.54
C GLU A 71 8.23 -7.73 9.01
N GLU A 72 8.71 -7.50 7.78
CA GLU A 72 9.69 -8.36 7.10
C GLU A 72 11.09 -7.74 6.98
N ARG A 73 11.33 -6.58 7.61
CA ARG A 73 12.55 -5.76 7.43
C ARG A 73 13.88 -6.49 7.63
N ALA A 74 13.89 -7.53 8.46
CA ALA A 74 15.07 -8.36 8.74
C ALA A 74 15.01 -9.75 8.09
N TYR A 75 13.90 -10.12 7.45
CA TYR A 75 13.63 -11.51 7.05
C TYR A 75 14.46 -11.95 5.85
N VAL A 76 14.80 -11.03 4.93
CA VAL A 76 15.74 -11.30 3.83
C VAL A 76 17.08 -11.77 4.37
N GLY A 77 17.65 -11.03 5.32
CA GLY A 77 18.90 -11.39 6.00
C GLY A 77 18.77 -12.68 6.80
N ARG A 78 17.71 -12.82 7.61
CA ARG A 78 17.49 -14.02 8.44
C ARG A 78 17.38 -15.32 7.64
N ALA A 79 16.69 -15.31 6.50
CA ALA A 79 16.59 -16.48 5.64
C ALA A 79 17.94 -16.78 4.96
N GLY A 80 18.60 -15.75 4.43
CA GLY A 80 19.88 -15.94 3.75
C GLY A 80 21.03 -16.37 4.68
N ASP A 81 21.01 -15.93 5.94
CA ASP A 81 22.04 -16.25 6.94
C ASP A 81 22.07 -17.75 7.31
N VAL A 82 20.94 -18.45 7.13
CA VAL A 82 20.86 -19.92 7.27
C VAL A 82 21.00 -20.66 5.94
N GLY A 83 21.41 -19.96 4.87
CA GLY A 83 21.60 -20.53 3.53
C GLY A 83 20.34 -20.63 2.67
N ASP A 84 19.18 -20.14 3.14
CA ASP A 84 17.93 -20.14 2.37
C ASP A 84 17.85 -18.93 1.43
N GLU A 85 18.62 -19.00 0.35
CA GLU A 85 18.59 -17.99 -0.72
C GLU A 85 17.23 -17.93 -1.44
N LEU A 86 16.52 -19.06 -1.57
CA LEU A 86 15.21 -19.10 -2.21
C LEU A 86 14.15 -18.36 -1.39
N GLY A 87 14.01 -18.69 -0.10
CA GLY A 87 13.07 -18.02 0.79
C GLY A 87 13.40 -16.54 0.94
N SER A 88 14.69 -16.21 1.01
CA SER A 88 15.15 -14.83 1.01
C SER A 88 14.70 -14.08 -0.26
N ARG A 89 14.74 -14.69 -1.46
CA ARG A 89 14.23 -14.09 -2.72
C ARG A 89 12.71 -13.93 -2.73
N VAL A 90 11.97 -14.89 -2.16
CA VAL A 90 10.50 -14.80 -2.04
C VAL A 90 10.10 -13.60 -1.17
N ILE A 91 10.77 -13.43 -0.04
CA ILE A 91 10.57 -12.28 0.86
C ILE A 91 10.92 -10.97 0.14
N ALA A 92 12.10 -10.91 -0.50
CA ALA A 92 12.53 -9.72 -1.24
C ALA A 92 11.54 -9.33 -2.36
N THR A 93 10.97 -10.29 -3.08
CA THR A 93 9.95 -10.04 -4.11
C THR A 93 8.68 -9.43 -3.51
N ARG A 94 8.26 -9.89 -2.33
CA ARG A 94 7.13 -9.30 -1.60
C ARG A 94 7.44 -7.86 -1.16
N MET A 95 8.64 -7.61 -0.65
CA MET A 95 9.10 -6.27 -0.28
C MET A 95 9.13 -5.32 -1.48
N VAL A 96 9.63 -5.74 -2.63
CA VAL A 96 9.59 -4.96 -3.88
C VAL A 96 8.15 -4.57 -4.22
N GLY A 97 7.21 -5.51 -4.15
CA GLY A 97 5.79 -5.23 -4.35
C GLY A 97 5.20 -4.25 -3.33
N ASN A 98 5.66 -4.27 -2.08
CA ASN A 98 5.27 -3.31 -1.05
C ASN A 98 5.84 -1.90 -1.32
N ILE A 99 7.08 -1.81 -1.78
CA ILE A 99 7.75 -0.54 -2.11
C ILE A 99 7.10 0.10 -3.36
N MET A 100 6.76 -0.70 -4.37
CA MET A 100 6.00 -0.20 -5.53
C MET A 100 4.62 0.34 -5.10
N ARG A 101 3.94 -0.31 -4.14
CA ARG A 101 2.66 0.19 -3.61
C ARG A 101 2.83 1.52 -2.86
N LEU A 102 3.91 1.70 -2.10
CA LEU A 102 4.23 3.01 -1.52
C LEU A 102 4.39 4.07 -2.60
N ALA A 103 5.15 3.80 -3.66
CA ALA A 103 5.33 4.75 -4.76
C ALA A 103 3.98 5.16 -5.39
N MET A 104 3.07 4.20 -5.61
CA MET A 104 1.71 4.48 -6.10
C MET A 104 0.94 5.39 -5.13
N LEU A 105 0.96 5.09 -3.82
CA LEU A 105 0.28 5.90 -2.80
C LEU A 105 0.85 7.32 -2.72
N ILE A 106 2.18 7.46 -2.78
CA ILE A 106 2.90 8.74 -2.72
C ILE A 106 2.55 9.63 -3.91
N GLU A 107 2.49 9.05 -5.11
CA GLU A 107 2.12 9.76 -6.34
C GLU A 107 0.61 9.84 -6.58
N ARG A 108 -0.19 9.46 -5.57
CA ARG A 108 -1.64 9.52 -5.58
C ARG A 108 -2.28 8.78 -6.76
N ARG A 109 -1.82 7.55 -7.02
CA ARG A 109 -2.34 6.65 -8.05
C ARG A 109 -2.91 5.39 -7.42
N TYR A 110 -4.13 5.02 -7.81
CA TYR A 110 -4.67 3.71 -7.46
C TYR A 110 -3.87 2.59 -8.12
N ALA A 111 -3.50 1.56 -7.36
CA ALA A 111 -2.89 0.34 -7.84
C ALA A 111 -3.89 -0.48 -8.69
N PRO A 112 -3.52 -0.86 -9.93
CA PRO A 112 -4.37 -1.68 -10.78
C PRO A 112 -4.31 -3.16 -10.37
N TYR A 113 -5.03 -3.99 -11.14
CA TYR A 113 -4.84 -5.45 -11.12
C TYR A 113 -3.36 -5.85 -11.24
N PRO A 114 -2.90 -6.92 -10.55
CA PRO A 114 -1.49 -7.30 -10.49
C PRO A 114 -0.79 -7.43 -11.85
N LYS A 115 -1.49 -7.93 -12.89
CA LYS A 115 -0.93 -8.06 -14.25
C LYS A 115 -0.52 -6.73 -14.88
N TRP A 116 -1.11 -5.62 -14.45
CA TRP A 116 -0.81 -4.26 -14.93
C TRP A 116 -0.01 -3.44 -13.93
N PHE A 117 0.38 -4.02 -12.79
CA PHE A 117 1.03 -3.29 -11.72
C PHE A 117 2.39 -2.73 -12.14
N GLY A 118 3.23 -3.54 -12.80
CA GLY A 118 4.51 -3.08 -13.35
C GLY A 118 4.34 -1.97 -14.39
N THR A 119 3.37 -2.09 -15.30
CA THR A 119 3.08 -1.04 -16.30
C THR A 119 2.61 0.25 -15.65
N ALA A 120 1.72 0.19 -14.65
CA ALA A 120 1.27 1.39 -13.95
C ALA A 120 2.41 2.04 -13.14
N PHE A 121 3.22 1.22 -12.45
CA PHE A 121 4.41 1.69 -11.74
C PHE A 121 5.40 2.38 -12.68
N SER A 122 5.65 1.83 -13.87
CA SER A 122 6.57 2.43 -14.85
C SER A 122 6.16 3.82 -15.35
N ARG A 123 4.91 4.23 -15.11
CA ARG A 123 4.36 5.54 -15.50
C ARG A 123 4.42 6.57 -14.37
N LEU A 124 4.90 6.19 -13.18
CA LEU A 124 5.13 7.11 -12.09
C LEU A 124 6.32 8.02 -12.39
N ALA A 125 6.31 9.23 -11.86
CA ALA A 125 7.40 10.19 -12.03
C ALA A 125 8.71 9.68 -11.38
N CYS A 126 8.62 8.95 -10.26
CA CYS A 126 9.77 8.39 -9.56
C CYS A 126 10.29 7.08 -10.18
N ALA A 127 9.60 6.53 -11.20
CA ALA A 127 9.87 5.19 -11.69
C ALA A 127 11.27 5.03 -12.27
N SER A 128 11.78 6.05 -12.99
CA SER A 128 13.11 6.02 -13.61
C SER A 128 14.23 5.84 -12.58
N ASP A 129 14.03 6.38 -11.37
CA ASP A 129 15.04 6.38 -10.31
C ASP A 129 14.87 5.18 -9.37
N LEU A 130 13.62 4.77 -9.11
CA LEU A 130 13.30 3.67 -8.20
C LEU A 130 13.40 2.29 -8.88
N ALA A 131 12.99 2.15 -10.14
CA ALA A 131 12.98 0.86 -10.83
C ALA A 131 14.35 0.17 -10.85
N PRO A 132 15.47 0.86 -11.13
CA PRO A 132 16.79 0.23 -11.10
C PRO A 132 17.15 -0.38 -9.74
N LEU A 133 16.77 0.27 -8.63
CA LEU A 133 17.00 -0.26 -7.28
C LEU A 133 16.18 -1.53 -7.04
N LEU A 134 14.92 -1.55 -7.47
CA LEU A 134 14.05 -2.72 -7.35
C LEU A 134 14.54 -3.89 -8.22
N GLU A 135 15.01 -3.61 -9.43
CA GLU A 135 15.61 -4.61 -10.32
C GLU A 135 16.89 -5.21 -9.71
N GLN A 136 17.73 -4.39 -9.07
CA GLN A 136 18.90 -4.88 -8.32
C GLN A 136 18.50 -5.83 -7.19
N VAL A 137 17.43 -5.53 -6.44
CA VAL A 137 16.90 -6.45 -5.41
C VAL A 137 16.49 -7.79 -6.02
N LEU A 138 15.83 -7.79 -7.18
CA LEU A 138 15.33 -9.01 -7.80
C LEU A 138 16.44 -9.83 -8.49
N ALA A 139 17.46 -9.17 -9.03
CA ALA A 139 18.56 -9.78 -9.76
C ALA A 139 19.71 -10.28 -8.86
N ALA A 140 19.82 -9.74 -7.65
CA ALA A 140 20.94 -10.04 -6.76
C ALA A 140 20.99 -11.54 -6.36
N ARG A 141 22.23 -12.06 -6.35
CA ARG A 141 22.49 -13.50 -6.18
C ARG A 141 22.66 -13.91 -4.74
N THR A 142 23.01 -12.96 -3.88
CA THR A 142 23.19 -13.19 -2.45
C THR A 142 22.21 -12.35 -1.63
N TRP A 143 21.85 -12.83 -0.45
CA TRP A 143 21.00 -12.06 0.45
C TRP A 143 21.60 -10.72 0.87
N ARG A 144 22.94 -10.59 0.92
CA ARG A 144 23.63 -9.34 1.30
C ARG A 144 23.47 -8.27 0.23
N GLU A 145 23.61 -8.64 -1.04
CA GLU A 145 23.33 -7.75 -2.17
C GLU A 145 21.85 -7.32 -2.17
N ARG A 146 20.93 -8.28 -1.94
CA ARG A 146 19.48 -8.01 -1.86
C ARG A 146 19.12 -7.07 -0.70
N GLU A 147 19.69 -7.30 0.47
CA GLU A 147 19.53 -6.41 1.63
C GLU A 147 20.02 -5.00 1.30
N SER A 148 21.22 -4.87 0.74
CA SER A 148 21.79 -3.56 0.43
C SER A 148 20.89 -2.78 -0.55
N ALA A 149 20.43 -3.42 -1.62
CA ALA A 149 19.52 -2.77 -2.57
C ALA A 149 18.13 -2.45 -1.96
N LEU A 150 17.63 -3.27 -1.03
CA LEU A 150 16.38 -2.97 -0.30
C LEU A 150 16.52 -1.76 0.62
N VAL A 151 17.65 -1.61 1.32
CA VAL A 151 17.95 -0.43 2.13
C VAL A 151 17.90 0.83 1.27
N GLU A 152 18.53 0.78 0.09
CA GLU A 152 18.54 1.91 -0.86
C GLU A 152 17.14 2.24 -1.40
N ALA A 153 16.37 1.23 -1.79
CA ALA A 153 15.00 1.43 -2.27
C ALA A 153 14.09 2.02 -1.18
N CYS A 154 14.18 1.54 0.05
CA CYS A 154 13.42 2.09 1.18
C CYS A 154 13.86 3.52 1.52
N ARG A 155 15.16 3.82 1.47
CA ARG A 155 15.71 5.16 1.66
C ARG A 155 15.15 6.14 0.63
N PHE A 156 15.22 5.77 -0.65
CA PHE A 156 14.68 6.54 -1.76
C PHE A 156 13.20 6.88 -1.55
N VAL A 157 12.38 5.88 -1.20
CA VAL A 157 10.94 6.11 -1.02
C VAL A 157 10.67 6.98 0.21
N ALA A 158 11.41 6.83 1.31
CA ALA A 158 11.26 7.71 2.46
C ALA A 158 11.59 9.17 2.11
N GLU A 159 12.68 9.42 1.37
CA GLU A 159 13.07 10.74 0.88
C GLU A 159 12.04 11.31 -0.11
N LEU A 160 11.48 10.47 -0.98
CA LEU A 160 10.40 10.86 -1.89
C LEU A 160 9.18 11.37 -1.10
N GLN A 161 8.78 10.72 0.00
CA GLN A 161 7.67 11.20 0.84
C GLN A 161 7.92 12.60 1.40
N ILE A 162 9.16 12.87 1.83
CA ILE A 162 9.55 14.20 2.33
C ILE A 162 9.45 15.22 1.21
N SER A 163 10.00 14.92 0.03
CA SER A 163 9.94 15.82 -1.13
C SER A 163 8.52 16.15 -1.60
N ARG A 164 7.57 15.23 -1.36
CA ARG A 164 6.15 15.40 -1.68
C ARG A 164 5.35 16.05 -0.54
N GLY A 165 6.00 16.44 0.56
CA GLY A 165 5.36 17.11 1.69
C GLY A 165 4.31 16.24 2.38
N ILE A 166 4.51 14.92 2.41
CA ILE A 166 3.56 14.01 3.07
C ILE A 166 3.56 14.28 4.58
N PRO A 167 2.39 14.51 5.21
CA PRO A 167 2.30 14.68 6.66
C PRO A 167 2.93 13.51 7.43
N GLY A 168 3.79 13.82 8.39
CA GLY A 168 4.50 12.82 9.19
C GLY A 168 5.70 12.18 8.48
N ALA A 169 6.06 12.61 7.26
CA ALA A 169 7.28 12.16 6.61
C ALA A 169 8.52 12.61 7.41
N ILE A 170 9.42 11.67 7.66
CA ILE A 170 10.67 11.87 8.40
C ILE A 170 11.83 11.28 7.61
N ALA A 171 13.03 11.80 7.86
CA ALA A 171 14.26 11.27 7.26
C ALA A 171 14.45 9.79 7.60
N PRO A 172 14.88 8.95 6.64
CA PRO A 172 15.12 7.55 6.91
C PRO A 172 16.31 7.38 7.86
N VAL A 173 16.13 6.54 8.87
CA VAL A 173 17.22 6.12 9.76
C VAL A 173 17.57 4.68 9.44
N ILE A 174 18.83 4.40 9.12
CA ILE A 174 19.30 3.03 8.92
C ILE A 174 19.59 2.45 10.30
N GLY A 175 18.98 1.30 10.59
CA GLY A 175 19.16 0.56 11.82
C GLY A 175 19.55 -0.89 11.58
N SER A 176 19.80 -1.58 12.70
CA SER A 176 19.97 -3.02 12.78
C SER A 176 19.33 -3.55 14.06
N LEU A 177 19.14 -4.87 14.14
CA LEU A 177 18.74 -5.49 15.41
C LEU A 177 19.96 -5.61 16.32
N LYS A 178 19.79 -5.43 17.64
CA LYS A 178 20.88 -5.39 18.62
C LYS A 178 21.94 -6.48 18.41
N ASP A 179 21.48 -7.73 18.30
CA ASP A 179 22.36 -8.91 18.25
C ASP A 179 22.52 -9.49 16.84
N ARG A 180 22.01 -8.81 15.79
CA ARG A 180 22.05 -9.33 14.42
C ARG A 180 22.35 -8.25 13.39
N PRO A 181 23.34 -8.45 12.52
CA PRO A 181 23.86 -7.40 11.63
C PRO A 181 22.99 -7.16 10.38
N TYR A 182 21.68 -7.44 10.42
CA TYR A 182 20.80 -7.17 9.27
C TYR A 182 20.42 -5.70 9.25
N ARG A 183 20.63 -5.04 8.11
CA ARG A 183 20.38 -3.61 7.95
C ARG A 183 19.02 -3.36 7.32
N PHE A 184 18.33 -2.33 7.80
CA PHE A 184 17.07 -1.86 7.22
C PHE A 184 16.85 -0.39 7.55
N VAL A 185 16.02 0.28 6.75
CA VAL A 185 15.42 1.56 7.17
C VAL A 185 14.45 1.28 8.30
N ASP A 186 14.49 2.09 9.36
CA ASP A 186 13.58 2.01 10.51
C ASP A 186 12.16 2.44 10.11
N SER A 187 11.49 1.54 9.38
CA SER A 187 10.14 1.72 8.86
C SER A 187 9.08 1.77 9.96
N VAL A 188 9.40 1.35 11.19
CA VAL A 188 8.52 1.52 12.36
C VAL A 188 8.43 3.00 12.73
N LYS A 189 9.55 3.72 12.79
CA LYS A 189 9.52 5.17 13.05
C LYS A 189 8.76 5.94 11.98
N ILE A 190 8.91 5.56 10.70
CA ILE A 190 8.18 6.19 9.59
C ILE A 190 6.68 5.91 9.73
N PHE A 191 6.31 4.66 10.02
CA PHE A 191 4.94 4.27 10.32
C PHE A 191 4.33 5.12 11.44
N ASP A 192 4.99 5.19 12.59
CA ASP A 192 4.51 5.92 13.77
C ASP A 192 4.34 7.42 13.49
N ALA A 193 5.30 8.01 12.76
CA ALA A 193 5.26 9.43 12.42
C ALA A 193 4.10 9.78 11.46
N ILE A 194 3.84 8.95 10.44
CA ILE A 194 2.70 9.12 9.54
C ILE A 194 1.39 8.90 10.30
N ARG A 195 1.33 7.87 11.16
CA ARG A 195 0.15 7.56 11.98
C ARG A 195 -0.20 8.70 12.94
N ALA A 196 0.79 9.35 13.53
CA ALA A 196 0.60 10.52 14.39
C ALA A 196 0.02 11.75 13.64
N ALA A 197 0.16 11.81 12.31
CA ALA A 197 -0.39 12.89 11.49
C ALA A 197 -1.86 12.69 11.06
N ILE A 198 -2.47 11.56 11.42
CA ILE A 198 -3.89 11.25 11.20
C ILE A 198 -4.73 12.02 12.22
N LYS A 199 -5.74 12.77 11.76
CA LYS A 199 -6.60 13.59 12.63
C LYS A 199 -7.84 12.82 13.11
N ASP A 200 -8.39 11.98 12.25
CA ASP A 200 -9.46 11.05 12.59
C ASP A 200 -8.96 10.04 13.64
N GLU A 201 -9.51 10.13 14.85
CA GLU A 201 -9.07 9.33 15.98
C GLU A 201 -9.42 7.85 15.82
N ASP A 202 -10.59 7.54 15.26
CA ASP A 202 -11.01 6.16 15.03
C ASP A 202 -10.07 5.49 14.03
N LEU A 203 -9.73 6.16 12.93
CA LEU A 203 -8.74 5.69 11.96
C LEU A 203 -7.34 5.55 12.60
N ARG A 204 -6.92 6.52 13.41
CA ARG A 204 -5.61 6.49 14.07
C ARG A 204 -5.50 5.34 15.06
N LEU A 205 -6.59 4.87 15.65
CA LEU A 205 -6.63 3.75 16.60
C LEU A 205 -6.77 2.37 15.93
N LEU A 206 -7.10 2.30 14.64
CA LEU A 206 -7.17 1.02 13.93
C LEU A 206 -5.83 0.27 13.95
N PRO A 207 -5.82 -1.07 14.03
CA PRO A 207 -4.62 -1.87 13.81
C PRO A 207 -4.05 -1.67 12.40
N GLU A 208 -2.79 -2.05 12.20
CA GLU A 208 -2.02 -1.73 11.00
C GLU A 208 -2.27 -2.65 9.78
N PHE A 209 -3.41 -3.34 9.72
CA PHE A 209 -3.70 -4.26 8.60
C PHE A 209 -3.96 -3.55 7.26
N GLY A 210 -4.31 -2.25 7.26
CA GLY A 210 -4.51 -1.45 6.05
C GLY A 210 -5.87 -1.64 5.38
N GLY A 211 -5.96 -1.26 4.10
CA GLY A 211 -7.15 -1.54 3.28
C GLY A 211 -7.17 -2.98 2.74
N ALA A 212 -8.30 -3.41 2.17
CA ALA A 212 -8.50 -4.74 1.61
C ALA A 212 -7.36 -5.21 0.69
N ASP A 213 -6.89 -4.32 -0.19
CA ASP A 213 -5.80 -4.56 -1.15
C ASP A 213 -4.39 -4.67 -0.53
N GLN A 214 -4.24 -4.35 0.76
CA GLN A 214 -2.98 -4.45 1.51
C GLN A 214 -2.88 -5.77 2.27
N PHE A 215 -3.98 -6.29 2.84
CA PHE A 215 -3.96 -7.57 3.57
C PHE A 215 -4.50 -8.77 2.78
N LEU A 216 -5.20 -8.57 1.65
CA LEU A 216 -5.63 -9.64 0.75
C LEU A 216 -4.81 -9.66 -0.53
N ASN A 217 -4.37 -10.86 -0.94
CA ASN A 217 -3.75 -11.09 -2.26
C ASN A 217 -4.65 -11.84 -3.24
N SER A 218 -5.84 -12.28 -2.81
CA SER A 218 -6.77 -13.02 -3.67
C SER A 218 -7.48 -12.06 -4.64
N ASN A 219 -7.09 -12.10 -5.92
CA ASN A 219 -7.78 -11.37 -6.98
C ASN A 219 -9.27 -11.72 -7.06
N PHE A 220 -9.64 -12.97 -6.75
CA PHE A 220 -11.02 -13.42 -6.70
C PHE A 220 -11.83 -12.64 -5.65
N VAL A 221 -11.28 -12.50 -4.44
CA VAL A 221 -11.92 -11.74 -3.35
C VAL A 221 -11.94 -10.24 -3.68
N LEU A 222 -10.80 -9.68 -4.12
CA LEU A 222 -10.69 -8.24 -4.40
C LEU A 222 -11.51 -7.77 -5.60
N ALA A 223 -11.87 -8.66 -6.53
CA ALA A 223 -12.69 -8.33 -7.70
C ALA A 223 -14.18 -8.15 -7.35
N VAL A 224 -14.63 -8.76 -6.25
CA VAL A 224 -16.02 -8.77 -5.80
C VAL A 224 -16.16 -7.88 -4.55
N PRO A 225 -16.75 -6.67 -4.67
CA PRO A 225 -16.78 -5.71 -3.55
C PRO A 225 -17.42 -6.25 -2.27
N THR A 226 -18.44 -7.10 -2.38
CA THR A 226 -19.09 -7.71 -1.21
C THR A 226 -18.16 -8.65 -0.44
N TYR A 227 -17.27 -9.40 -1.12
CA TYR A 227 -16.30 -10.27 -0.46
C TYR A 227 -15.20 -9.46 0.22
N ALA A 228 -14.66 -8.46 -0.47
CA ALA A 228 -13.66 -7.55 0.11
C ALA A 228 -14.22 -6.79 1.33
N SER A 229 -15.46 -6.31 1.23
CA SER A 229 -16.15 -5.62 2.33
C SER A 229 -16.44 -6.54 3.51
N ALA A 230 -16.83 -7.79 3.26
CA ALA A 230 -17.04 -8.77 4.33
C ALA A 230 -15.75 -9.06 5.09
N ALA A 231 -14.64 -9.30 4.38
CA ALA A 231 -13.34 -9.56 5.00
C ALA A 231 -12.83 -8.35 5.80
N THR A 232 -12.90 -7.16 5.22
CA THR A 232 -12.49 -5.91 5.89
C THR A 232 -13.37 -5.60 7.08
N GLY A 233 -14.69 -5.76 6.93
CA GLY A 233 -15.65 -5.54 8.00
C GLY A 233 -15.40 -6.45 9.19
N ALA A 234 -15.14 -7.75 8.96
CA ALA A 234 -14.80 -8.69 10.02
C ALA A 234 -13.56 -8.26 10.81
N LEU A 235 -12.49 -7.79 10.14
CA LEU A 235 -11.29 -7.28 10.82
C LEU A 235 -11.59 -6.02 11.63
N LEU A 236 -12.29 -5.05 11.06
CA LEU A 236 -12.68 -3.82 11.75
C LEU A 236 -13.56 -4.10 12.98
N ASP A 237 -14.43 -5.12 12.91
CA ASP A 237 -15.30 -5.46 14.04
C ASP A 237 -14.54 -6.11 15.20
N THR A 238 -13.37 -6.72 14.96
CA THR A 238 -12.52 -7.22 16.05
C THR A 238 -11.94 -6.10 16.92
N THR A 239 -11.86 -4.88 16.38
CA THR A 239 -11.26 -3.73 17.07
C THR A 239 -12.28 -2.96 17.89
N SER A 240 -13.56 -3.03 17.53
CA SER A 240 -14.67 -2.44 18.29
C SER A 240 -15.04 -3.26 19.54
N ARG A 241 -14.65 -4.54 19.61
CA ARG A 241 -14.85 -5.36 20.81
C ARG A 241 -13.72 -5.10 21.80
N LYS A 242 -13.97 -4.24 22.80
CA LYS A 242 -13.15 -4.26 24.03
C LYS A 242 -13.08 -5.71 24.56
N PRO A 243 -11.91 -6.20 25.02
CA PRO A 243 -11.91 -7.45 25.76
C PRO A 243 -12.85 -7.29 26.96
N ALA A 244 -13.82 -8.18 27.10
CA ALA A 244 -14.51 -8.35 28.38
C ALA A 244 -13.42 -8.71 29.39
N GLY A 245 -13.28 -7.89 30.43
CA GLY A 245 -12.33 -8.12 31.53
C GLY A 245 -12.64 -9.40 32.30
#